data_AF-A0A3N1HED5-F1
#
_entry.id   AF-A0A3N1HED5-F1
#
_cell.length_a   1.000
_cell.length_b   1.000
_cell.length_c   1.000
_cell.angle_alpha   90.00
_cell.angle_beta   90.00
_cell.angle_gamma   90.00
#
_symmetry.space_group_name_H-M   'P 1'
#
loop_
_entity.id
_entity.type
_entity.pdbx_description
1 polymer ?
#
loop_
_entity_poly.entity_id
_entity_poly.type
_entity_poly.pdbx_seq_one_letter_code
_entity_poly.pdbx_strand_id
1 'polypeptide(L)'
;MQIAVLHHRPMRCTFARMTSAALARAHHLLNQDMLGYLDTVELLTTEHDTDDQTVLAVARTEVPRLVAALRATLTTHKADTAGRCLTCCTTWPCAVIDAAHAYLKDPDSIYSIHSTYPA
;
A
#
# COMPACT_ATOMS: atom_id res chain seq x y z
N MET A 1 19.21 -31.27 8.87
CA MET A 1 18.75 -30.12 8.06
C MET A 1 18.19 -29.08 9.03
N GLN A 2 19.00 -28.12 9.47
CA GLN A 2 18.62 -27.09 10.44
C GLN A 2 18.07 -25.87 9.70
N ILE A 3 16.84 -25.47 10.02
CA ILE A 3 16.20 -24.26 9.52
C ILE A 3 16.68 -23.10 10.40
N ALA A 4 17.44 -22.18 9.83
CA ALA A 4 17.85 -20.95 10.52
C ALA A 4 16.64 -19.99 10.57
N VAL A 5 16.12 -19.77 11.78
CA VAL A 5 15.09 -18.74 12.03
C VAL A 5 15.82 -17.39 12.14
N LEU A 6 15.63 -16.54 11.13
CA LEU A 6 16.11 -15.16 11.16
C LEU A 6 15.31 -14.38 12.22
N HIS A 7 15.96 -14.08 13.33
CA HIS A 7 15.41 -13.19 14.36
C HIS A 7 15.40 -11.74 13.81
N HIS A 8 14.22 -11.27 13.39
CA HIS A 8 14.00 -9.85 13.11
C HIS A 8 14.11 -9.04 14.41
N ARG A 9 15.15 -8.20 14.51
CA ARG A 9 15.29 -7.23 15.60
C ARG A 9 14.21 -6.14 15.46
N PRO A 10 13.37 -5.88 16.47
CA PRO A 10 12.47 -4.73 16.44
C PRO A 10 13.29 -3.43 16.57
N MET A 11 13.11 -2.52 15.61
CA MET A 11 13.69 -1.17 15.67
C MET A 11 12.98 -0.33 16.73
N ARG A 12 13.77 0.44 17.50
CA ARG A 12 13.34 1.26 18.63
C ARG A 12 12.62 2.53 18.15
N CYS A 13 11.46 2.83 18.71
CA CYS A 13 10.70 4.06 18.43
C CYS A 13 11.34 5.24 19.20
N THR A 14 11.91 6.20 18.49
CA THR A 14 12.32 7.51 19.01
C THR A 14 11.59 8.57 18.20
N PHE A 15 10.79 9.44 18.83
CA PHE A 15 9.99 10.46 18.14
C PHE A 15 10.45 11.87 18.53
N ALA A 16 10.98 12.62 17.55
CA ALA A 16 11.10 14.07 17.59
C ALA A 16 10.84 14.58 16.16
N ARG A 17 9.85 15.45 15.96
CA ARG A 17 9.42 15.86 14.61
C ARG A 17 9.48 17.37 14.42
N MET A 18 10.64 17.87 13.98
CA MET A 18 10.75 19.06 13.14
C MET A 18 10.75 18.59 11.68
N THR A 19 9.69 18.90 10.91
CA THR A 19 9.68 18.57 9.48
C THR A 19 10.54 19.58 8.72
N SER A 20 11.73 19.17 8.27
CA SER A 20 12.56 20.01 7.42
C SER A 20 11.92 20.19 6.04
N ALA A 21 12.27 21.28 5.34
CA ALA A 21 11.85 21.48 3.95
C ALA A 21 12.30 20.33 3.03
N ALA A 22 13.45 19.70 3.33
CA ALA A 22 13.92 18.53 2.62
C ALA A 22 13.02 17.30 2.84
N LEU A 23 12.57 17.05 4.08
CA LEU A 23 11.66 15.95 4.39
C LEU A 23 10.30 16.13 3.69
N ALA A 24 9.76 17.35 3.71
CA ALA A 24 8.51 17.67 3.03
C ALA A 24 8.59 17.40 1.52
N ARG A 25 9.69 17.81 0.87
CA ARG A 25 9.93 17.52 -0.55
C ARG A 25 10.07 16.02 -0.81
N ALA A 26 10.81 15.29 0.03
CA ALA A 26 10.97 13.85 -0.12
C ALA A 26 9.63 13.11 -0.03
N HIS A 27 8.76 13.50 0.91
CA HIS A 27 7.41 12.94 1.02
C HIS A 27 6.55 13.25 -0.22
N HIS A 28 6.64 14.48 -0.73
CA HIS A 28 5.89 14.87 -1.92
C HIS A 28 6.30 14.05 -3.15
N LEU A 29 7.60 13.91 -3.39
CA LEU A 29 8.13 13.12 -4.51
C LEU A 29 7.75 11.65 -4.39
N LEU A 30 7.87 11.05 -3.20
CA LEU A 30 7.46 9.67 -2.97
C LEU A 30 5.96 9.47 -3.27
N ASN A 31 5.12 10.38 -2.80
CA ASN A 31 3.68 10.31 -3.07
C ASN A 31 3.38 10.48 -4.56
N GLN A 32 4.06 11.40 -5.24
CA GLN A 32 3.91 11.61 -6.67
C GLN A 32 4.30 10.37 -7.47
N ASP A 33 5.43 9.74 -7.16
CA ASP A 33 5.90 8.53 -7.85
C ASP A 33 4.92 7.36 -7.63
N MET A 34 4.47 7.17 -6.38
CA MET A 34 3.54 6.08 -6.06
C MET A 34 2.17 6.26 -6.72
N LEU A 35 1.61 7.47 -6.66
CA LEU A 35 0.30 7.76 -7.27
C LEU A 35 0.40 7.74 -8.80
N GLY A 36 1.45 8.32 -9.39
CA GLY A 36 1.64 8.30 -10.84
C GLY A 36 1.80 6.89 -11.40
N TYR A 37 2.41 5.96 -10.66
CA TYR A 37 2.43 4.55 -11.03
C TYR A 37 1.01 3.95 -11.06
N LEU A 38 0.18 4.21 -10.04
CA LEU A 38 -1.19 3.71 -9.99
C LEU A 38 -2.06 4.31 -11.10
N ASP A 39 -1.95 5.62 -11.33
CA ASP A 39 -2.64 6.33 -12.43
C ASP A 39 -2.27 5.71 -13.79
N THR A 40 -1.00 5.33 -13.98
CA THR A 40 -0.55 4.66 -15.21
C THR A 40 -1.20 3.28 -15.37
N VAL A 41 -1.31 2.49 -14.30
CA VAL A 41 -1.96 1.18 -14.34
C VAL A 41 -3.46 1.33 -14.64
N GLU A 42 -4.12 2.32 -14.05
CA GLU A 42 -5.52 2.63 -14.30
C GLU A 42 -5.76 3.08 -15.75
N LEU A 43 -4.94 4.00 -16.25
CA LEU A 43 -5.01 4.49 -17.63
C LEU A 43 -4.96 3.32 -18.63
N LEU A 44 -3.96 2.45 -18.48
CA LEU A 44 -3.75 1.30 -19.37
C LEU A 44 -4.79 0.18 -19.23
N THR A 45 -5.76 0.32 -18.33
CA THR A 45 -6.80 -0.70 -18.10
C THR A 45 -8.23 -0.17 -18.26
N THR A 46 -8.42 1.15 -18.40
CA THR A 46 -9.75 1.78 -18.41
C THR A 46 -10.05 2.62 -19.64
N GLU A 47 -9.04 3.08 -20.40
CA GLU A 47 -9.29 3.87 -21.61
C GLU A 47 -10.00 3.05 -22.70
N HIS A 48 -11.03 3.63 -23.31
CA HIS A 48 -11.91 2.98 -24.29
C HIS A 48 -11.18 2.44 -25.53
N ASP A 49 -10.05 3.06 -25.89
CA ASP A 49 -9.24 2.69 -27.06
C ASP A 49 -8.10 1.71 -26.72
N THR A 50 -8.03 1.23 -25.47
CA THR A 50 -7.00 0.26 -25.07
C THR A 50 -7.32 -1.12 -25.63
N ASP A 51 -6.39 -1.67 -26.42
CA ASP A 51 -6.51 -3.05 -26.92
C ASP A 51 -6.48 -4.10 -25.79
N ASP A 52 -7.30 -5.15 -25.92
CA ASP A 52 -7.43 -6.24 -24.95
C ASP A 52 -6.10 -6.92 -24.61
N GLN A 53 -5.14 -6.99 -25.56
CA GLN A 53 -3.82 -7.56 -25.28
C GLN A 53 -2.99 -6.67 -24.36
N THR A 54 -3.16 -5.35 -24.45
CA THR A 54 -2.53 -4.40 -23.54
C THR A 54 -3.10 -4.57 -22.13
N VAL A 55 -4.42 -4.61 -22.00
CA VAL A 55 -5.09 -4.85 -20.70
C VAL A 55 -4.64 -6.18 -20.09
N LEU A 56 -4.59 -7.25 -20.90
CA LEU A 56 -4.16 -8.57 -20.45
C LEU A 56 -2.68 -8.58 -20.03
N ALA A 57 -1.81 -7.87 -20.76
CA ALA A 57 -0.40 -7.75 -20.42
C ALA A 57 -0.23 -7.03 -19.07
N VAL A 58 -0.89 -5.87 -18.89
CA VAL A 58 -0.87 -5.10 -17.64
C VAL A 58 -1.45 -5.93 -16.49
N ALA A 59 -2.57 -6.62 -16.69
CA ALA A 59 -3.15 -7.49 -15.67
C ALA A 59 -2.17 -8.60 -15.24
N ARG A 60 -1.47 -9.23 -16.19
CA ARG A 60 -0.50 -10.30 -15.90
C ARG A 60 0.73 -9.80 -15.17
N THR A 61 1.14 -8.55 -15.36
CA THR A 61 2.34 -8.01 -14.71
C THR A 61 2.02 -7.29 -13.40
N GLU A 62 1.01 -6.43 -13.40
CA GLU A 62 0.76 -5.51 -12.29
C GLU A 62 -0.11 -6.13 -11.19
N VAL A 63 -1.11 -6.97 -11.52
CA VAL A 63 -1.92 -7.63 -10.47
C VAL A 63 -1.05 -8.47 -9.53
N PRO A 64 -0.13 -9.34 -10.01
CA PRO A 64 0.75 -10.09 -9.10
C PRO A 64 1.67 -9.19 -8.27
N ARG A 65 2.15 -8.08 -8.83
CA ARG A 65 3.01 -7.11 -8.11
C ARG A 65 2.24 -6.41 -7.00
N LEU A 66 1.03 -5.93 -7.28
CA LEU A 66 0.15 -5.29 -6.29
C LEU A 66 -0.25 -6.27 -5.19
N VAL A 67 -0.57 -7.52 -5.54
CA VAL A 67 -0.83 -8.58 -4.54
C VAL A 67 0.40 -8.84 -3.67
N ALA A 68 1.60 -8.90 -4.26
CA ALA A 68 2.85 -9.08 -3.51
C ALA A 68 3.13 -7.90 -2.58
N ALA A 69 2.92 -6.66 -3.05
CA ALA A 69 3.07 -5.45 -2.25
C ALA A 69 2.09 -5.43 -1.05
N LEU A 70 0.81 -5.75 -1.29
CA LEU A 70 -0.19 -5.82 -0.22
C LEU A 70 0.17 -6.91 0.81
N ARG A 71 0.58 -8.10 0.36
CA ARG A 71 1.06 -9.16 1.26
C ARG A 71 2.25 -8.69 2.09
N ALA A 72 3.24 -8.04 1.47
CA ALA A 72 4.40 -7.50 2.17
C ALA A 72 3.99 -6.50 3.25
N THR A 73 3.07 -5.57 2.93
CA THR A 73 2.50 -4.60 3.88
C THR A 73 1.81 -5.31 5.06
N LEU A 74 0.91 -6.25 4.79
CA LEU A 74 0.20 -7.01 5.84
C LEU A 74 1.17 -7.82 6.71
N THR A 75 2.22 -8.40 6.13
CA THR A 75 3.21 -9.17 6.90
C THR A 75 4.13 -8.29 7.75
N THR A 76 4.34 -7.05 7.35
CA THR A 76 5.14 -6.06 8.08
C THR A 76 4.37 -5.52 9.28
N HIS A 77 3.07 -5.25 9.11
CA HIS A 77 2.20 -4.69 10.15
C HIS A 77 1.58 -5.77 11.04
N LYS A 78 2.37 -6.34 11.95
CA LYS A 78 1.92 -7.33 12.94
C LYS A 78 1.87 -6.76 14.35
N ALA A 79 1.05 -7.37 15.22
CA ALA A 79 1.05 -7.08 16.64
C ALA A 79 2.33 -7.60 17.32
N ASP A 80 2.87 -6.83 18.26
CA ASP A 80 3.84 -7.27 19.26
C ASP A 80 3.12 -7.96 20.45
N THR A 81 3.89 -8.42 21.44
CA THR A 81 3.33 -9.08 22.64
C THR A 81 2.47 -8.15 23.49
N ALA A 82 2.53 -6.83 23.29
CA ALA A 82 1.73 -5.82 23.97
C ALA A 82 0.53 -5.35 23.13
N GLY A 83 0.25 -5.99 21.99
CA GLY A 83 -0.87 -5.62 21.11
C GLY A 83 -0.63 -4.34 20.30
N ARG A 84 0.62 -3.90 20.12
CA ARG A 84 0.98 -2.76 19.27
C ARG A 84 1.52 -3.20 17.92
N CYS A 85 1.27 -2.43 16.88
CA CYS A 85 1.88 -2.64 15.58
C CYS A 85 3.40 -2.42 15.65
N LEU A 86 4.18 -3.42 15.24
CA LEU A 86 5.64 -3.39 15.20
C LEU A 86 6.21 -2.28 14.29
N THR A 87 5.43 -1.83 13.29
CA THR A 87 5.85 -0.82 12.31
C THR A 87 5.38 0.58 12.67
N CYS A 88 4.11 0.74 13.06
CA CYS A 88 3.54 2.05 13.35
C CYS A 88 3.80 2.53 14.79
N CYS A 89 4.18 1.63 15.70
CA CYS A 89 4.24 1.89 17.15
C CYS A 89 2.89 2.37 17.76
N THR A 90 1.76 2.01 17.16
CA THR A 90 0.38 2.29 17.66
C THR A 90 -0.32 1.00 18.07
N THR A 91 -1.53 1.06 18.65
CA THR A 91 -2.37 -0.12 18.87
C THR A 91 -2.59 -0.89 17.55
N TRP A 92 -2.59 -2.22 17.63
CA TRP A 92 -2.95 -3.11 16.52
C TRP A 92 -4.42 -3.54 16.66
N PRO A 93 -5.23 -3.58 15.58
CA PRO A 93 -4.89 -3.19 14.21
C PRO A 93 -4.55 -1.70 14.10
N CYS A 94 -3.51 -1.38 13.33
CA CYS A 94 -3.17 0.01 13.03
C CYS A 94 -3.94 0.47 11.79
N ALA A 95 -4.00 1.78 11.55
CA ALA A 95 -4.73 2.39 10.43
C ALA A 95 -4.42 1.76 9.05
N VAL A 96 -3.18 1.28 8.83
CA VAL A 96 -2.81 0.57 7.58
C VAL A 96 -3.53 -0.77 7.44
N ILE A 97 -3.64 -1.55 8.52
CA ILE A 97 -4.37 -2.83 8.54
C ILE A 97 -5.86 -2.57 8.43
N ASP A 98 -6.38 -1.56 9.11
CA ASP A 98 -7.81 -1.20 9.04
C ASP A 98 -8.19 -0.80 7.61
N ALA A 99 -7.39 0.05 6.96
CA ALA A 99 -7.62 0.45 5.57
C ALA A 99 -7.56 -0.76 4.61
N ALA A 100 -6.55 -1.62 4.74
CA ALA A 100 -6.44 -2.82 3.92
C ALA A 100 -7.62 -3.78 4.13
N HIS A 101 -8.03 -3.99 5.38
CA HIS A 101 -9.17 -4.85 5.71
C HIS A 101 -10.49 -4.28 5.19
N ALA A 102 -10.71 -2.96 5.32
CA ALA A 102 -11.88 -2.29 4.79
C ALA A 102 -12.00 -2.49 3.26
N TYR A 103 -10.90 -2.25 2.53
CA TYR A 103 -10.86 -2.48 1.08
C TYR A 103 -11.13 -3.94 0.70
N LEU A 104 -10.48 -4.91 1.36
CA LEU A 104 -10.66 -6.33 1.02
C LEU A 104 -12.06 -6.85 1.36
N LYS A 105 -12.75 -6.27 2.34
CA LYS A 105 -14.10 -6.64 2.73
C LYS A 105 -15.16 -6.05 1.78
N ASP A 106 -14.90 -4.84 1.30
CA ASP A 106 -15.81 -4.09 0.43
C ASP A 106 -15.01 -3.33 -0.65
N PRO A 107 -14.58 -4.03 -1.72
CA PRO A 107 -13.77 -3.42 -2.76
C PRO A 107 -14.57 -2.42 -3.62
N ASP A 108 -15.90 -2.46 -3.60
CA ASP A 108 -16.73 -1.55 -4.39
C ASP A 108 -16.91 -0.18 -3.70
N SER A 109 -16.60 -0.11 -2.39
CA SER A 109 -16.62 1.14 -1.63
C SER A 109 -15.67 2.19 -2.20
N ILE A 110 -14.53 1.82 -2.79
CA ILE A 110 -13.57 2.80 -3.34
C ILE A 110 -14.09 3.52 -4.58
N TYR A 111 -14.80 2.83 -5.47
CA TYR A 111 -15.38 3.46 -6.67
C TYR A 111 -16.57 4.36 -6.34
N SER A 112 -17.24 4.08 -5.22
CA SER A 112 -18.34 4.91 -4.72
C SER A 112 -17.86 6.28 -4.20
N ILE A 113 -16.60 6.41 -3.78
CA ILE A 113 -16.01 7.68 -3.32
C ILE A 113 -15.66 8.58 -4.52
N HIS A 114 -15.33 7.99 -5.67
CA HIS A 114 -14.92 8.71 -6.88
C HIS A 114 -16.07 8.98 -7.86
N SER A 115 -17.27 8.42 -7.63
CA SER A 115 -18.49 8.67 -8.41
C SER A 115 -19.12 10.04 -8.10
N THR A 116 -18.34 11.12 -8.18
CA THR A 116 -18.86 12.50 -8.17
C THR A 116 -18.68 13.21 -9.52
N TYR A 117 -18.26 12.50 -10.57
CA TYR A 117 -18.25 13.03 -11.93
C TYR A 117 -19.47 12.52 -12.71
N PRO A 118 -20.34 13.42 -13.22
CA PRO A 118 -21.47 13.02 -14.05
C PRO A 118 -20.97 12.52 -15.41
N ALA A 119 -21.71 11.52 -15.93
CA ALA A 119 -21.58 10.95 -17.27
C ALA A 119 -21.77 11.99 -18.39
#